data_AF-A0A538LFZ2-F1
#
_entry.id   AF-A0A538LFZ2-F1
#
_cell.length_a   1.000
_cell.length_b   1.000
_cell.length_c   1.000
_cell.angle_alpha   90.00
_cell.angle_beta   90.00
_cell.angle_gamma   90.00
#
_symmetry.space_group_name_H-M   'P 1'
#
loop_
_entity.id
_entity.type
_entity.pdbx_description
1 polymer ?
#
loop_
_entity_poly.entity_id
_entity_poly.type
_entity_poly.pdbx_seq_one_letter_code
_entity_poly.pdbx_strand_id
1 'polypeptide(L)'
;MATPTELRELDVDELESRLAEAKRELFNLRFQVVTGQLDNVSRIRQVRRDVARIKTILREQEIAAAEAIEAAATVPTTSAASATAEEES
;
A
#
# COMPACT_ATOMS: atom_id res chain seq x y z
N MET A 1 18.08 -5.99 -1.41
CA MET A 1 16.98 -5.19 -0.83
C MET A 1 16.24 -4.59 -1.98
N ALA A 2 14.93 -4.77 -2.07
CA ALA A 2 14.11 -4.02 -3.01
C ALA A 2 14.04 -2.56 -2.54
N THR A 3 14.27 -1.62 -3.45
CA THR A 3 14.17 -0.20 -3.14
C THR A 3 12.70 0.24 -3.08
N PRO A 4 12.34 1.27 -2.29
CA PRO A 4 10.94 1.72 -2.19
C PRO A 4 10.35 2.16 -3.52
N THR A 5 11.18 2.70 -4.41
CA THR A 5 10.83 3.09 -5.78
C THR A 5 10.43 1.89 -6.63
N GLU A 6 11.23 0.83 -6.64
CA GLU A 6 10.92 -0.40 -7.38
C GLU A 6 9.62 -1.06 -6.91
N LEU A 7 9.30 -0.95 -5.61
CA LEU A 7 8.08 -1.54 -5.07
C LEU A 7 6.83 -0.72 -5.40
N ARG A 8 6.95 0.58 -5.69
CA ARG A 8 5.82 1.44 -6.08
C ARG A 8 5.40 1.26 -7.53
N GLU A 9 6.31 0.76 -8.37
CA GLU A 9 6.06 0.50 -9.79
C GLU A 9 5.34 -0.82 -10.05
N LEU A 10 5.22 -1.68 -9.02
CA LEU A 10 4.57 -2.98 -9.12
C LEU A 10 3.07 -2.89 -8.88
N ASP A 11 2.36 -3.86 -9.45
CA ASP A 11 0.93 -4.00 -9.23
C ASP A 11 0.63 -4.52 -7.81
N VAL A 12 -0.60 -4.29 -7.34
CA VAL A 12 -1.07 -4.69 -6.01
C VAL A 12 -0.93 -6.20 -5.83
N ASP A 13 -1.35 -6.97 -6.84
CA ASP A 13 -1.29 -8.44 -6.83
C ASP A 13 0.15 -8.96 -6.75
N GLU A 14 1.08 -8.30 -7.45
CA GLU A 14 2.51 -8.64 -7.40
C GLU A 14 3.11 -8.31 -6.03
N LEU A 15 2.70 -7.19 -5.42
CA LEU A 15 3.11 -6.82 -4.06
C LEU A 15 2.62 -7.83 -3.04
N GLU A 16 1.38 -8.30 -3.15
CA GLU A 16 0.83 -9.33 -2.28
C GLU A 16 1.57 -10.67 -2.42
N SER A 17 1.88 -11.07 -3.65
CA SER A 17 2.68 -12.27 -3.93
C SER A 17 4.06 -12.19 -3.29
N ARG A 18 4.79 -11.09 -3.52
CA ARG A 18 6.11 -10.85 -2.90
C ARG A 18 6.04 -10.81 -1.38
N LEU A 19 4.97 -10.26 -0.82
CA LEU A 19 4.74 -10.25 0.62
C LEU A 19 4.52 -11.67 1.18
N ALA A 20 3.82 -12.53 0.46
CA ALA A 20 3.64 -13.93 0.84
C ALA A 20 4.98 -14.70 0.81
N GLU A 21 5.78 -14.50 -0.23
CA GLU A 21 7.12 -15.09 -0.36
C GLU A 21 8.04 -14.64 0.77
N ALA A 22 8.13 -13.33 1.03
CA ALA A 22 8.96 -12.77 2.09
C ALA A 22 8.54 -13.28 3.49
N LYS A 23 7.24 -13.50 3.72
CA LYS A 23 6.75 -14.12 4.96
C LYS A 23 7.18 -15.58 5.09
N ARG A 24 7.11 -16.36 4.00
CA ARG A 24 7.59 -17.77 4.00
C ARG A 24 9.09 -17.83 4.26
N GLU A 25 9.87 -16.97 3.60
CA GLU A 25 11.30 -16.86 3.85
C GLU A 25 11.58 -16.52 5.32
N LEU A 26 10.87 -15.53 5.89
CA LEU A 26 11.03 -15.17 7.29
C LEU A 26 10.70 -16.32 8.26
N PHE A 27 9.68 -17.13 7.93
CA PHE A 27 9.33 -18.32 8.72
C PHE A 27 10.45 -19.37 8.68
N ASN A 28 10.96 -19.67 7.48
CA ASN A 28 12.06 -20.61 7.30
C ASN A 28 13.33 -20.14 8.03
N LEU A 29 13.67 -18.86 7.92
CA LEU A 29 14.82 -18.28 8.63
C LEU A 29 14.63 -18.36 10.15
N ARG A 30 13.42 -18.11 10.66
CA ARG A 30 13.12 -18.26 12.09
C ARG A 30 13.27 -19.71 12.55
N PHE A 31 12.83 -20.67 11.74
CA PHE A 31 13.02 -22.08 12.03
C PHE A 31 14.51 -22.45 12.10
N GLN A 32 15.30 -21.98 11.13
CA GLN A 32 16.76 -22.17 11.10
C GLN A 32 17.49 -21.55 12.30
N VAL A 33 16.99 -20.44 12.85
CA VAL A 33 17.52 -19.87 14.12
C VAL A 33 17.32 -20.86 15.26
N VAL A 34 16.12 -21.43 15.36
CA VAL A 34 15.76 -22.33 16.46
C VAL A 34 16.56 -23.63 16.37
N THR A 35 16.83 -24.14 15.16
CA THR A 35 17.67 -25.32 14.95
C THR A 35 19.17 -25.04 15.09
N GLY A 36 19.57 -23.78 15.24
CA GLY A 36 20.98 -23.37 15.35
C GLY A 36 21.79 -23.53 14.06
N GLN A 37 21.13 -23.72 12.92
CA GLN A 37 21.76 -23.92 11.61
C GLN A 37 21.81 -22.63 10.77
N LEU A 38 21.53 -21.47 11.36
CA LEU A 38 21.46 -20.23 10.62
C LEU A 38 22.84 -19.56 10.49
N ASP A 39 23.36 -19.56 9.27
CA ASP A 39 24.64 -18.92 8.95
C ASP A 39 24.55 -17.38 8.90
N ASN A 40 23.37 -16.82 8.58
CA ASN A 40 23.22 -15.38 8.33
C ASN A 40 22.02 -14.74 9.04
N VAL A 41 22.25 -14.30 10.28
CA VAL A 41 21.27 -13.56 11.09
C VAL A 41 20.90 -12.20 10.48
N SER A 42 21.78 -11.60 9.67
CA SER A 42 21.50 -10.31 9.02
C SER A 42 20.37 -10.39 8.00
N ARG A 43 20.19 -11.56 7.38
CA ARG A 43 19.11 -11.82 6.42
C ARG A 43 17.73 -11.67 7.04
N ILE A 44 17.55 -12.10 8.30
CA ILE A 44 16.28 -11.93 9.04
C ILE A 44 15.90 -10.45 9.14
N ARG A 45 16.88 -9.59 9.43
CA ARG A 45 16.64 -8.14 9.54
C ARG A 45 16.29 -7.54 8.18
N GLN A 46 16.92 -8.00 7.10
CA GLN A 46 16.61 -7.57 5.73
C GLN A 46 15.19 -7.97 5.34
N VAL A 47 14.85 -9.25 5.43
CA VAL A 47 13.51 -9.77 5.08
C VAL A 47 12.41 -9.08 5.90
N ARG A 48 12.65 -8.82 7.19
CA ARG A 48 11.69 -8.09 8.04
C ARG A 48 11.46 -6.65 7.55
N ARG A 49 12.50 -5.96 7.10
CA ARG A 49 12.37 -4.62 6.52
C ARG A 49 11.65 -4.66 5.18
N ASP A 50 11.92 -5.67 4.37
CA ASP A 50 11.27 -5.83 3.07
C ASP A 50 9.76 -6.08 3.24
N VAL A 51 9.36 -6.94 4.18
CA VAL A 51 7.94 -7.11 4.57
C VAL A 51 7.31 -5.79 5.04
N ALA A 52 8.02 -5.00 5.85
CA ALA A 52 7.52 -3.72 6.33
C ALA A 52 7.30 -2.72 5.18
N ARG A 53 8.25 -2.60 4.26
CA ARG A 53 8.13 -1.70 3.09
C ARG A 53 6.94 -2.07 2.21
N ILE A 54 6.78 -3.35 1.89
CA ILE A 54 5.68 -3.80 1.04
C ILE A 54 4.33 -3.46 1.69
N LYS A 55 4.19 -3.73 3.01
CA LYS A 55 2.98 -3.35 3.75
C LYS A 55 2.71 -1.84 3.74
N THR A 56 3.76 -1.02 3.87
CA THR A 56 3.60 0.43 3.83
C THR A 56 3.07 0.88 2.47
N ILE A 57 3.59 0.34 1.36
CA ILE A 57 3.16 0.73 0.01
C ILE A 57 1.72 0.26 -0.27
N LEU A 58 1.37 -0.97 0.11
CA LEU A 58 -0.01 -1.44 0.02
C LEU A 58 -0.96 -0.50 0.79
N ARG A 59 -0.55 -0.07 1.98
CA ARG A 59 -1.34 0.88 2.76
C ARG A 59 -1.40 2.28 2.14
N GLU A 60 -0.31 2.77 1.55
CA GLU A 60 -0.29 4.04 0.80
C GLU A 60 -1.32 4.00 -0.35
N GLN A 61 -1.39 2.90 -1.09
CA GLN A 61 -2.35 2.70 -2.18
C GLN A 61 -3.79 2.60 -1.67
N GLU A 62 -4.05 1.86 -0.59
CA GLU A 62 -5.37 1.78 0.04
C GLU A 62 -5.86 3.16 0.51
N ILE A 63 -4.98 3.96 1.13
CA ILE A 63 -5.33 5.32 1.60
C ILE A 63 -5.64 6.22 0.40
N ALA A 64 -4.81 6.20 -0.65
CA ALA A 64 -5.05 6.98 -1.85
C ALA A 64 -6.39 6.61 -2.53
N ALA A 65 -6.72 5.31 -2.56
CA ALA A 65 -8.02 4.84 -3.06
C ALA A 65 -9.18 5.33 -2.19
N ALA A 66 -9.04 5.29 -0.86
CA ALA A 66 -10.06 5.78 0.07
C ALA A 66 -10.27 7.30 -0.04
N GLU A 67 -9.19 8.08 -0.13
CA GLU A 67 -9.25 9.53 -0.34
C GLU A 67 -9.91 9.90 -1.67
N ALA A 68 -9.65 9.13 -2.75
CA ALA A 68 -10.32 9.32 -4.03
C ALA A 68 -11.84 9.05 -3.95
N ILE A 69 -12.27 8.06 -3.15
CA ILE A 69 -13.69 7.78 -2.90
C ILE A 69 -14.34 8.91 -2.08
N GLU A 70 -13.64 9.45 -1.08
CA GLU A 70 -14.13 10.56 -0.26
C GLU A 70 -14.22 11.88 -1.07
N ALA A 71 -13.26 12.14 -1.96
CA ALA A 71 -13.31 13.27 -2.89
C ALA A 71 -14.50 13.18 -3.86
N ALA A 72 -14.91 11.97 -4.27
CA ALA A 72 -16.10 11.78 -5.09
C ALA A 72 -17.42 11.98 -4.31
N ALA A 73 -17.43 11.79 -3.00
CA ALA A 73 -18.60 11.99 -2.14
C ALA A 73 -18.79 13.46 -1.69
N THR A 74 -17.79 14.32 -1.88
CA THR A 74 -17.76 15.70 -1.38
C THR A 74 -17.97 16.77 -2.46
N VAL A 75 -18.70 16.46 -3.54
CA VAL A 75 -19.25 17.51 -4.41
C VAL A 75 -20.64 17.90 -3.87
N PRO A 76 -20.78 18.90 -2.97
CA PRO A 76 -22.07 19.53 -2.79
C PRO A 76 -22.41 20.25 -4.10
N THR A 77 -23.54 19.87 -4.66
CA THR A 77 -24.32 20.62 -5.63
C THR A 77 -24.38 22.10 -5.26
N THR A 78 -23.47 22.90 -5.79
CA THR A 78 -23.67 24.35 -5.96
C THR A 78 -23.21 24.76 -7.35
N SER A 79 -23.80 24.14 -8.36
CA SER A 79 -23.82 24.67 -9.72
C SER A 79 -25.04 24.09 -10.44
N ALA A 80 -26.19 24.74 -10.23
CA ALA A 80 -27.32 24.85 -11.17
C ALA A 80 -28.59 25.34 -10.44
N ALA A 81 -28.73 26.66 -10.34
CA ALA A 81 -30.02 27.33 -10.33
C ALA A 81 -29.84 28.72 -10.97
N SER A 82 -29.55 28.72 -12.27
CA SER A 82 -29.81 29.86 -13.15
C SER A 82 -31.23 29.73 -13.71
N ALA A 83 -32.02 30.80 -13.60
CA ALA A 83 -33.30 31.14 -14.29
C ALA A 83 -34.38 31.54 -13.28
N THR A 84 -35.24 32.55 -13.39
CA THR A 84 -35.59 33.61 -14.37
C THR A 84 -36.75 34.38 -13.70
N ALA A 85 -36.74 35.72 -13.68
CA ALA A 85 -37.91 36.62 -13.54
C ALA A 85 -37.43 38.06 -13.85
N GLU A 86 -37.60 38.57 -15.07
CA GLU A 86 -38.70 39.49 -15.48
C GLU A 86 -38.81 40.68 -14.52
N GLU A 87 -38.28 41.86 -14.86
CA GLU A 87 -38.85 42.88 -15.76
C GLU A 87 -40.12 43.55 -15.17
N GLU A 88 -40.06 44.88 -15.12
CA GLU A 88 -41.10 45.91 -14.89
C GLU A 88 -41.52 46.36 -13.47
N SER A 89 -41.49 47.71 -13.37
CA SER A 89 -42.07 48.67 -12.41
C SER A 89 -41.37 48.96 -11.08
#